data_AF-A0A4Z2HFN0-F1
#
_entry.id   AF-A0A4Z2HFN0-F1
#
_cell.length_a   1.000
_cell.length_b   1.000
_cell.length_c   1.000
_cell.angle_alpha   90.00
_cell.angle_beta   90.00
_cell.angle_gamma   90.00
#
_symmetry.space_group_name_H-M   'P 1'
#
loop_
_entity.id
_entity.type
_entity.pdbx_description
1 polymer ?
#
loop_
_entity_poly.entity_id
_entity_poly.type
_entity_poly.pdbx_seq_one_letter_code
_entity_poly.pdbx_strand_id
1 'polypeptide(L)'
;MWKSPNGTIRNILGGTVFREPIICKNIPKLVSGWTQPITIGRHAFGDQARSGRSTTFLLAAVEWACTTPTRNYKPEFDKLKIWYEHRLIDDMVAQVLKSSGAFVWACKNYDGDVQSDILAQGFGSLGLMTSVLVCPDGKTIEAEAAHGTVTRHYREHQKGNSTSTNPIASIFAWTRGLEHRGKLDGNPDLIKFSQTLERVCVETVESGTMTKDLAGCIHGLTNVKLNEHYVNTTDFLDAIKTNLDKALGK
;
A
#
# COMPACT_ATOMS: atom_id res chain seq x y z
N MET A 1 17.66 -16.66 17.70
CA MET A 1 17.05 -16.01 16.51
C MET A 1 16.02 -15.02 17.02
N TRP A 2 16.07 -13.76 16.60
CA TRP A 2 15.09 -12.75 17.00
C TRP A 2 13.78 -12.94 16.22
N LYS A 3 12.64 -12.63 16.85
CA LYS A 3 11.33 -12.65 16.18
C LYS A 3 11.21 -11.48 15.22
N SER A 4 10.31 -11.58 14.24
CA SER A 4 9.96 -10.46 13.36
C SER A 4 9.48 -9.25 14.20
N PRO A 5 10.06 -8.05 14.00
CA PRO A 5 9.59 -6.83 14.65
C PRO A 5 8.11 -6.54 14.34
N ASN A 6 7.70 -6.65 13.07
CA ASN A 6 6.32 -6.41 12.64
C ASN A 6 5.35 -7.38 13.33
N GLY A 7 5.71 -8.67 13.39
CA GLY A 7 4.90 -9.66 14.11
C GLY A 7 4.83 -9.36 15.62
N THR A 8 5.90 -8.82 16.21
CA THR A 8 5.91 -8.47 17.64
C THR A 8 5.01 -7.26 17.92
N ILE A 9 5.13 -6.19 17.12
CA ILE A 9 4.32 -4.97 17.24
C ILE A 9 2.83 -5.28 17.03
N ARG A 10 2.48 -5.99 15.94
CA ARG A 10 1.08 -6.35 15.63
C ARG A 10 0.44 -7.21 16.71
N ASN A 11 1.21 -8.11 17.34
CA ASN A 11 0.70 -8.91 18.46
C ASN A 11 0.44 -8.07 19.72
N ILE A 12 1.15 -6.96 19.91
CA ILE A 12 0.97 -6.04 21.05
C ILE A 12 -0.22 -5.11 20.79
N LEU A 13 -0.24 -4.46 19.62
CA LEU A 13 -1.28 -3.48 19.28
C LEU A 13 -2.63 -4.13 18.99
N GLY A 14 -2.63 -5.31 18.35
CA GLY A 14 -3.82 -5.86 17.72
C GLY A 14 -4.26 -5.00 16.52
N GLY A 15 -5.34 -5.41 15.85
CA GLY A 15 -5.92 -4.68 14.72
C GLY A 15 -5.76 -5.37 13.37
N THR A 16 -6.00 -4.60 12.31
CA THR A 16 -6.03 -5.05 10.91
C THR A 16 -5.11 -4.18 10.08
N VAL A 17 -4.27 -4.80 9.24
CA VAL A 17 -3.38 -4.06 8.33
C VAL A 17 -4.09 -3.81 7.01
N PHE A 18 -4.28 -2.56 6.66
CA PHE A 18 -4.83 -2.14 5.37
C PHE A 18 -3.72 -1.82 4.39
N ARG A 19 -3.74 -2.44 3.22
CA ARG A 19 -2.80 -2.19 2.12
C ARG A 19 -3.56 -1.67 0.90
N GLU A 20 -3.16 -0.51 0.41
CA GLU A 20 -3.81 0.16 -0.72
C GLU A 20 -2.78 0.71 -1.73
N PRO A 21 -2.97 0.47 -3.04
CA PRO A 21 -2.05 0.93 -4.06
C PRO A 21 -2.11 2.46 -4.23
N ILE A 22 -0.94 3.06 -4.49
CA ILE A 22 -0.78 4.47 -4.83
C ILE A 22 -0.88 4.57 -6.36
N ILE A 23 -1.94 5.20 -6.86
CA ILE A 23 -2.22 5.27 -8.30
C ILE A 23 -1.54 6.49 -8.91
N CYS A 24 -0.69 6.25 -9.93
CA CYS A 24 -0.15 7.27 -10.82
C CYS A 24 -0.72 7.04 -12.22
N LYS A 25 -1.29 8.07 -12.87
CA LYS A 25 -2.05 7.91 -14.13
C LYS A 25 -1.21 7.36 -15.29
N ASN A 26 0.07 7.69 -15.33
CA ASN A 26 1.00 7.28 -16.39
C ASN A 26 1.64 5.90 -16.14
N ILE A 27 1.34 5.25 -15.01
CA ILE A 27 1.84 3.90 -14.71
C ILE A 27 0.79 2.88 -15.16
N PRO A 28 1.08 2.06 -16.20
CA PRO A 28 0.15 1.04 -16.64
C PRO A 28 0.02 -0.05 -15.59
N LYS A 29 -1.21 -0.53 -15.38
CA LYS A 29 -1.50 -1.69 -14.54
C LYS A 29 -1.30 -2.97 -15.36
N LEU A 30 -0.81 -4.03 -14.72
CA LEU A 30 -0.68 -5.35 -15.36
C LEU A 30 -2.06 -5.95 -15.69
N VAL A 31 -3.05 -5.65 -14.86
CA VAL A 31 -4.45 -5.97 -15.12
C VAL A 31 -5.15 -4.69 -15.57
N SER A 32 -5.36 -4.56 -16.89
CA SER A 32 -5.86 -3.33 -17.51
C SER A 32 -7.25 -2.88 -17.03
N GLY A 33 -8.07 -3.81 -16.55
CA GLY A 33 -9.40 -3.53 -16.00
C GLY A 33 -9.39 -2.78 -14.66
N TRP A 34 -8.27 -2.82 -13.91
CA TRP A 34 -8.16 -2.19 -12.58
C TRP A 34 -8.05 -0.67 -12.68
N THR A 35 -9.21 -0.03 -12.81
CA THR A 35 -9.35 1.43 -12.92
C THR A 35 -9.46 2.09 -11.55
N GLN A 36 -9.96 1.36 -10.54
CA GLN A 36 -10.13 1.81 -9.16
C GLN A 36 -9.23 1.00 -8.20
N PRO A 37 -8.82 1.56 -7.05
CA PRO A 37 -7.97 0.85 -6.09
C PRO A 37 -8.67 -0.37 -5.49
N ILE A 38 -7.86 -1.36 -5.09
CA ILE A 38 -8.29 -2.53 -4.31
C ILE A 38 -7.52 -2.48 -3.00
N THR A 39 -8.22 -2.44 -1.87
CA THR A 39 -7.62 -2.30 -0.55
C THR A 39 -7.69 -3.63 0.20
N ILE A 40 -6.56 -4.27 0.52
CA ILE A 40 -6.59 -5.49 1.33
C ILE A 40 -6.62 -5.13 2.81
N GLY A 41 -7.61 -5.64 3.55
CA GLY A 41 -7.63 -5.67 5.01
C GLY A 41 -7.11 -7.01 5.52
N ARG A 42 -5.83 -7.09 5.89
CA ARG A 42 -5.20 -8.31 6.41
C ARG A 42 -5.45 -8.44 7.90
N HIS A 43 -6.06 -9.55 8.30
CA HIS A 43 -6.11 -9.93 9.71
C HIS A 43 -4.69 -10.18 10.23
N ALA A 44 -4.22 -9.31 11.12
CA ALA A 44 -2.82 -9.26 11.54
C ALA A 44 -2.45 -10.33 12.60
N PHE A 45 -3.39 -11.22 12.95
CA PHE A 45 -3.27 -12.17 14.06
C PHE A 45 -3.55 -13.62 13.63
N GLY A 46 -2.70 -14.57 14.04
CA GLY A 46 -2.95 -16.02 13.86
C GLY A 46 -2.75 -16.59 12.44
N ASP A 47 -3.19 -17.85 12.25
CA ASP A 47 -3.19 -18.71 11.04
C ASP A 47 -2.00 -19.69 10.84
N GLN A 48 -0.79 -19.24 10.52
CA GLN A 48 0.38 -20.13 10.32
C GLN A 48 1.56 -19.84 11.27
N ALA A 49 1.59 -18.64 11.87
CA ALA A 49 2.61 -18.25 12.84
C ALA A 49 2.48 -18.92 14.23
N ARG A 50 1.40 -19.69 14.45
CA ARG A 50 1.15 -20.54 15.62
C ARG A 50 0.49 -21.86 15.18
N SER A 51 1.32 -22.84 14.79
CA SER A 51 1.06 -24.30 14.70
C SER A 51 -0.11 -24.86 13.86
N GLY A 52 0.23 -25.76 12.94
CA GLY A 52 -0.32 -27.13 12.85
C GLY A 52 -1.76 -27.36 12.37
N ARG A 53 -1.92 -27.49 11.05
CA ARG A 53 -3.03 -28.13 10.29
C ARG A 53 -4.40 -27.45 10.20
N SER A 54 -4.86 -27.47 8.95
CA SER A 54 -6.21 -27.31 8.37
C SER A 54 -6.77 -25.90 8.13
N THR A 55 -6.60 -25.52 6.86
CA THR A 55 -7.37 -24.60 6.00
C THR A 55 -8.81 -24.30 6.42
N THR A 56 -9.12 -23.04 6.69
CA THR A 56 -10.47 -22.45 6.52
C THR A 56 -10.38 -20.94 6.23
N PHE A 57 -10.37 -20.60 4.93
CA PHE A 57 -11.07 -19.59 4.09
C PHE A 57 -11.48 -18.14 4.55
N LEU A 58 -10.93 -17.12 3.82
CA LEU A 58 -11.47 -15.85 3.20
C LEU A 58 -12.24 -14.70 3.88
N LEU A 59 -12.11 -13.51 3.22
CA LEU A 59 -13.19 -12.55 2.87
C LEU A 59 -12.76 -11.52 1.81
N ALA A 60 -13.67 -10.84 1.06
CA ALA A 60 -13.40 -9.64 0.22
C ALA A 60 -14.59 -8.92 -0.50
N ALA A 61 -14.71 -7.58 -0.40
CA ALA A 61 -14.98 -6.51 -1.41
C ALA A 61 -15.38 -5.17 -0.69
N VAL A 62 -15.38 -3.93 -1.27
CA VAL A 62 -15.55 -2.60 -0.57
C VAL A 62 -16.94 -2.72 -0.10
N GLU A 63 -17.00 -2.97 1.21
CA GLU A 63 -18.06 -3.46 2.06
C GLU A 63 -17.33 -4.07 3.23
N TRP A 64 -17.38 -3.33 4.33
CA TRP A 64 -16.60 -3.62 5.51
C TRP A 64 -16.86 -5.06 5.99
N ALA A 65 -15.83 -5.90 5.95
CA ALA A 65 -15.93 -7.30 6.32
C ALA A 65 -15.16 -7.56 7.62
N CYS A 66 -15.91 -7.79 8.70
CA CYS A 66 -15.42 -8.42 9.92
C CYS A 66 -16.01 -9.83 9.99
N THR A 67 -15.22 -10.81 10.41
CA THR A 67 -15.66 -12.19 10.64
C THR A 67 -16.59 -12.22 11.87
N THR A 68 -17.90 -12.32 11.60
CA THR A 68 -19.05 -12.65 12.49
C THR A 68 -19.42 -11.69 13.65
N PRO A 69 -20.69 -11.26 13.84
CA PRO A 69 -21.87 -11.24 12.97
C PRO A 69 -22.32 -9.83 12.53
N THR A 70 -22.76 -9.81 11.29
CA THR A 70 -23.38 -8.79 10.43
C THR A 70 -24.62 -8.04 10.97
N ARG A 71 -24.97 -8.12 12.25
CA ARG A 71 -26.21 -7.47 12.77
C ARG A 71 -26.10 -5.95 12.92
N ASN A 72 -24.90 -5.41 13.14
CA ASN A 72 -24.74 -4.03 13.61
C ASN A 72 -24.37 -3.01 12.52
N TYR A 73 -24.11 -3.45 11.28
CA TYR A 73 -23.63 -2.56 10.21
C TYR A 73 -24.52 -2.52 8.97
N LYS A 74 -25.51 -3.41 8.87
CA LYS A 74 -26.41 -3.46 7.71
C LYS A 74 -27.14 -2.12 7.47
N PRO A 75 -27.69 -1.44 8.49
CA PRO A 75 -28.34 -0.13 8.29
C PRO A 75 -27.40 0.93 7.69
N GLU A 76 -26.15 0.99 8.17
CA GLU A 76 -25.12 1.91 7.71
C GLU A 76 -24.71 1.58 6.27
N PHE A 77 -24.63 0.30 5.95
CA PHE A 77 -24.27 -0.19 4.62
C PHE A 77 -25.36 0.14 3.60
N ASP A 78 -26.62 -0.13 3.95
CA ASP A 78 -27.78 0.22 3.13
C ASP A 78 -27.85 1.74 2.90
N LYS A 79 -27.53 2.56 3.94
CA LYS A 79 -27.46 4.03 3.83
C LYS A 79 -26.35 4.49 2.88
N LEU A 80 -25.20 3.83 2.90
CA LEU A 80 -24.04 4.13 2.05
C LEU A 80 -24.10 3.44 0.67
N LYS A 81 -25.13 2.61 0.43
CA LYS A 81 -25.32 1.81 -0.79
C LYS A 81 -24.17 0.85 -1.07
N ILE A 82 -23.71 0.19 -0.02
CA ILE A 82 -22.73 -0.90 -0.02
C ILE A 82 -23.38 -2.15 0.61
N TRP A 83 -22.98 -3.36 0.24
CA TRP A 83 -23.46 -4.68 0.70
C TRP A 83 -22.46 -5.49 1.59
N TYR A 84 -22.45 -6.81 1.61
CA TYR A 84 -21.30 -7.57 2.14
C TYR A 84 -21.44 -8.96 1.58
N GLU A 85 -20.32 -9.54 1.12
CA GLU A 85 -20.34 -10.86 0.55
C GLU A 85 -19.16 -11.72 1.01
N HIS A 86 -19.49 -12.93 1.47
CA HIS A 86 -18.50 -13.96 1.73
C HIS A 86 -18.36 -14.84 0.48
N ARG A 87 -17.12 -15.05 0.03
CA ARG A 87 -16.78 -15.86 -1.16
C ARG A 87 -15.69 -16.88 -0.86
N LEU A 88 -15.63 -17.94 -1.66
CA LEU A 88 -14.49 -18.86 -1.69
C LEU A 88 -13.28 -18.21 -2.40
N ILE A 89 -12.05 -18.65 -2.15
CA ILE A 89 -10.81 -17.91 -2.52
C ILE A 89 -10.55 -18.02 -3.99
N ASP A 90 -10.75 -19.20 -4.52
CA ASP A 90 -10.75 -19.49 -5.94
C ASP A 90 -11.73 -18.60 -6.71
N ASP A 91 -12.97 -18.47 -6.23
CA ASP A 91 -13.94 -17.54 -6.84
C ASP A 91 -13.51 -16.08 -6.68
N MET A 92 -13.09 -15.68 -5.47
CA MET A 92 -12.74 -14.30 -5.19
C MET A 92 -11.54 -13.83 -6.03
N VAL A 93 -10.46 -14.60 -6.11
CA VAL A 93 -9.30 -14.20 -6.93
C VAL A 93 -9.68 -14.09 -8.41
N ALA A 94 -10.58 -14.95 -8.90
CA ALA A 94 -11.08 -14.86 -10.27
C ALA A 94 -11.94 -13.60 -10.47
N GLN A 95 -12.76 -13.23 -9.50
CA GLN A 95 -13.58 -12.02 -9.54
C GLN A 95 -12.72 -10.75 -9.44
N VAL A 96 -11.70 -10.73 -8.58
CA VAL A 96 -10.71 -9.65 -8.45
C VAL A 96 -10.10 -9.35 -9.82
N LEU A 97 -9.63 -10.38 -10.53
CA LEU A 97 -9.01 -10.23 -11.86
C LEU A 97 -9.97 -9.68 -12.92
N LYS A 98 -11.27 -9.99 -12.83
CA LYS A 98 -12.30 -9.54 -13.78
C LYS A 98 -12.92 -8.19 -13.44
N SER A 99 -12.74 -7.73 -12.20
CA SER A 99 -13.36 -6.52 -11.68
C SER A 99 -12.69 -5.24 -12.19
N SER A 100 -13.33 -4.10 -11.90
CA SER A 100 -12.74 -2.78 -12.08
C SER A 100 -12.00 -2.25 -10.84
N GLY A 101 -11.90 -3.03 -9.76
CA GLY A 101 -11.48 -2.55 -8.43
C GLY A 101 -12.60 -1.86 -7.65
N ALA A 102 -12.25 -0.89 -6.82
CA ALA A 102 -13.12 -0.19 -5.87
C ALA A 102 -13.68 -1.13 -4.79
N PHE A 103 -12.81 -1.96 -4.20
CA PHE A 103 -13.23 -2.94 -3.19
C PHE A 103 -12.20 -3.22 -2.06
N VAL A 104 -12.66 -3.43 -0.82
CA VAL A 104 -11.90 -3.79 0.38
C VAL A 104 -11.88 -5.30 0.50
N TRP A 105 -10.74 -5.91 0.26
CA TRP A 105 -10.55 -7.33 0.36
C TRP A 105 -10.10 -7.72 1.79
N ALA A 106 -11.01 -8.17 2.66
CA ALA A 106 -10.66 -8.63 4.00
C ALA A 106 -10.02 -10.03 4.04
N CYS A 107 -8.71 -10.10 3.93
CA CYS A 107 -7.98 -11.36 3.91
C CYS A 107 -7.67 -11.92 5.30
N LYS A 108 -7.61 -13.26 5.38
CA LYS A 108 -6.84 -13.96 6.41
C LYS A 108 -5.37 -13.56 6.38
N ASN A 109 -4.61 -13.91 7.42
CA ASN A 109 -3.24 -13.42 7.56
C ASN A 109 -2.34 -13.82 6.38
N TYR A 110 -2.39 -15.10 5.98
CA TYR A 110 -1.60 -15.63 4.87
C TYR A 110 -2.06 -15.08 3.50
N ASP A 111 -3.37 -15.12 3.24
CA ASP A 111 -3.94 -14.60 1.99
C ASP A 111 -3.61 -13.10 1.83
N GLY A 112 -3.69 -12.34 2.92
CA GLY A 112 -3.40 -10.91 2.90
C GLY A 112 -1.94 -10.60 2.65
N ASP A 113 -1.02 -11.45 3.13
CA ASP A 113 0.40 -11.33 2.84
C ASP A 113 0.66 -11.55 1.34
N VAL A 114 0.21 -12.68 0.80
CA VAL A 114 0.49 -13.07 -0.58
C VAL A 114 -0.23 -12.18 -1.59
N GLN A 115 -1.53 -11.93 -1.37
CA GLN A 115 -2.36 -11.20 -2.34
C GLN A 115 -2.03 -9.71 -2.38
N SER A 116 -1.54 -9.13 -1.28
CA SER A 116 -1.16 -7.71 -1.28
C SER A 116 0.11 -7.44 -2.09
N ASP A 117 1.06 -8.37 -2.12
CA ASP A 117 2.22 -8.27 -2.99
C ASP A 117 1.82 -8.42 -4.48
N ILE A 118 0.87 -9.32 -4.78
CA ILE A 118 0.29 -9.47 -6.13
C ILE A 118 -0.43 -8.19 -6.55
N LEU A 119 -1.26 -7.61 -5.68
CA LEU A 119 -1.94 -6.35 -5.97
C LEU A 119 -0.93 -5.22 -6.18
N ALA A 120 0.06 -5.07 -5.31
CA ALA A 120 1.08 -4.03 -5.45
C ALA A 120 1.83 -4.12 -6.78
N GLN A 121 2.22 -5.33 -7.17
CA GLN A 121 2.86 -5.55 -8.46
C GLN A 121 1.89 -5.34 -9.64
N GLY A 122 0.63 -5.74 -9.50
CA GLY A 122 -0.42 -5.57 -10.51
C GLY A 122 -0.82 -4.11 -10.74
N PHE A 123 -0.72 -3.27 -9.71
CA PHE A 123 -0.86 -1.81 -9.79
C PHE A 123 0.43 -1.08 -10.18
N GLY A 124 1.54 -1.80 -10.40
CA GLY A 124 2.77 -1.28 -10.98
C GLY A 124 4.02 -1.72 -10.21
N SER A 125 4.11 -1.38 -8.92
CA SER A 125 5.31 -1.64 -8.11
C SER A 125 4.95 -1.78 -6.63
N LEU A 126 5.72 -2.62 -5.92
CA LEU A 126 5.72 -2.67 -4.46
C LEU A 126 6.05 -1.31 -3.81
N GLY A 127 6.77 -0.44 -4.52
CA GLY A 127 7.04 0.94 -4.09
C GLY A 127 5.82 1.88 -4.15
N LEU A 128 4.71 1.44 -4.74
CA LEU A 128 3.44 2.16 -4.86
C LEU A 128 2.33 1.47 -4.05
N MET A 129 2.64 1.06 -2.81
CA MET A 129 1.67 0.43 -1.92
C MET A 129 1.86 0.94 -0.49
N THR A 130 0.77 1.44 0.09
CA THR A 130 0.71 1.84 1.50
C THR A 130 0.43 0.63 2.39
N SER A 131 0.82 0.68 3.67
CA SER A 131 0.46 -0.34 4.66
C SER A 131 0.20 0.34 6.01
N VAL A 132 -1.04 0.25 6.51
CA VAL A 132 -1.45 0.89 7.77
C VAL A 132 -2.16 -0.12 8.65
N LEU A 133 -1.57 -0.46 9.79
CA LEU A 133 -2.25 -1.16 10.88
C LEU A 133 -3.22 -0.20 11.57
N VAL A 134 -4.49 -0.58 11.65
CA VAL A 134 -5.53 0.17 12.36
C VAL A 134 -6.04 -0.68 13.52
N CYS A 135 -5.94 -0.12 14.73
CA CYS A 135 -6.46 -0.74 15.95
C CYS A 135 -7.98 -0.58 16.06
N PRO A 136 -8.68 -1.50 16.76
CA PRO A 136 -10.13 -1.46 16.91
C PRO A 136 -10.64 -0.29 17.78
N ASP A 137 -9.74 0.41 18.49
CA ASP A 137 -10.07 1.61 19.26
C ASP A 137 -10.41 2.82 18.37
N GLY A 138 -10.19 2.72 17.05
CA GLY A 138 -10.38 3.80 16.09
C GLY A 138 -9.42 4.98 16.26
N LYS A 139 -8.36 4.81 17.07
CA LYS A 139 -7.45 5.89 17.47
C LYS A 139 -5.98 5.54 17.22
N THR A 140 -5.58 4.29 17.41
CA THR A 140 -4.18 3.90 17.28
C THR A 140 -3.92 3.35 15.88
N ILE A 141 -2.87 3.87 15.22
CA ILE A 141 -2.40 3.34 13.95
C ILE A 141 -0.88 3.13 13.97
N GLU A 142 -0.41 2.24 13.10
CA GLU A 142 0.99 2.13 12.72
C GLU A 142 1.07 2.13 11.19
N ALA A 143 1.92 2.98 10.62
CA ALA A 143 2.05 3.14 9.18
C ALA A 143 3.47 2.74 8.74
N GLU A 144 3.55 1.86 7.75
CA GLU A 144 4.78 1.32 7.20
C GLU A 144 4.71 1.26 5.66
N ALA A 145 5.87 1.10 5.02
CA ALA A 145 5.91 0.68 3.62
C ALA A 145 5.49 -0.81 3.53
N ALA A 146 4.75 -1.19 2.49
CA ALA A 146 4.34 -2.60 2.34
C ALA A 146 5.52 -3.55 2.02
N HIS A 147 6.61 -3.02 1.47
CA HIS A 147 7.77 -3.80 1.03
C HIS A 147 8.83 -3.98 2.14
N GLY A 148 9.75 -4.95 1.93
CA GLY A 148 10.90 -5.16 2.81
C GLY A 148 12.05 -4.17 2.61
N THR A 149 13.22 -4.47 3.16
CA THR A 149 14.40 -3.58 3.18
C THR A 149 15.17 -3.45 1.87
N VAL A 150 14.64 -4.02 0.78
CA VAL A 150 15.24 -3.97 -0.58
C VAL A 150 16.72 -4.39 -0.59
N THR A 151 17.05 -5.48 0.11
CA THR A 151 18.44 -5.93 0.35
C THR A 151 19.30 -6.01 -0.92
N ARG A 152 18.71 -6.40 -2.06
CA ARG A 152 19.41 -6.45 -3.34
C ARG A 152 19.99 -5.09 -3.73
N HIS A 153 19.21 -4.02 -3.59
CA HIS A 153 19.68 -2.65 -3.89
C HIS A 153 20.69 -2.19 -2.84
N TYR A 154 20.48 -2.54 -1.57
CA TYR A 154 21.42 -2.23 -0.50
C TYR A 154 22.81 -2.84 -0.75
N ARG A 155 22.91 -4.06 -1.31
CA ARG A 155 24.19 -4.66 -1.68
C ARG A 155 24.92 -3.89 -2.78
N GLU A 156 24.21 -3.30 -3.73
CA GLU A 156 24.82 -2.44 -4.75
C GLU A 156 25.27 -1.11 -4.15
N HIS A 157 24.46 -0.51 -3.27
CA HIS A 157 24.84 0.67 -2.51
C HIS A 157 26.13 0.45 -1.68
N GLN A 158 26.28 -0.70 -1.01
CA GLN A 158 27.49 -1.03 -0.25
C GLN A 158 28.77 -1.12 -1.11
N LYS A 159 28.63 -1.39 -2.41
CA LYS A 159 29.75 -1.40 -3.36
C LYS A 159 30.05 -0.01 -3.93
N GLY A 160 29.27 1.01 -3.58
CA GLY A 160 29.34 2.34 -4.19
C GLY A 160 28.64 2.42 -5.56
N ASN A 161 27.89 1.40 -5.97
CA ASN A 161 27.17 1.41 -7.24
C ASN A 161 25.89 2.26 -7.12
N SER A 162 25.50 2.89 -8.23
CA SER A 162 24.25 3.63 -8.31
C SER A 162 23.04 2.70 -8.11
N THR A 163 22.02 3.20 -7.39
CA THR A 163 20.76 2.49 -7.14
C THR A 163 19.59 3.35 -7.61
N SER A 164 18.46 2.71 -7.92
CA SER A 164 17.19 3.40 -8.19
C SER A 164 16.09 2.68 -7.41
N THR A 165 15.93 3.08 -6.15
CA THR A 165 14.98 2.49 -5.20
C THR A 165 13.85 3.47 -5.00
N ASN A 166 12.62 3.01 -5.22
CA ASN A 166 11.41 3.84 -5.07
C ASN A 166 11.14 4.17 -3.59
N PRO A 167 11.18 5.45 -3.17
CA PRO A 167 10.93 5.85 -1.79
C PRO A 167 9.47 6.14 -1.48
N ILE A 168 8.55 6.10 -2.46
CA ILE A 168 7.19 6.64 -2.33
C ILE A 168 6.42 5.95 -1.20
N ALA A 169 6.41 4.61 -1.14
CA ALA A 169 5.76 3.89 -0.04
C ALA A 169 6.32 4.27 1.35
N SER A 170 7.62 4.55 1.45
CA SER A 170 8.25 5.01 2.71
C SER A 170 7.87 6.45 3.05
N ILE A 171 7.75 7.33 2.05
CA ILE A 171 7.23 8.70 2.24
C ILE A 171 5.77 8.65 2.69
N PHE A 172 4.96 7.78 2.08
CA PHE A 172 3.55 7.62 2.45
C PHE A 172 3.37 7.06 3.85
N ALA A 173 4.28 6.22 4.34
CA ALA A 173 4.26 5.80 5.75
C ALA A 173 4.38 7.02 6.70
N TRP A 174 5.27 7.97 6.39
CA TRP A 174 5.38 9.23 7.13
C TRP A 174 4.11 10.08 7.03
N THR A 175 3.62 10.35 5.82
CA THR A 175 2.45 11.23 5.63
C THR A 175 1.20 10.67 6.26
N ARG A 176 0.98 9.35 6.21
CA ARG A 176 -0.17 8.69 6.85
C ARG A 176 -0.11 8.82 8.37
N GLY A 177 1.06 8.63 8.97
CA GLY A 177 1.27 8.86 10.40
C GLY A 177 1.04 10.33 10.80
N LEU A 178 1.59 11.27 10.03
CA LEU A 178 1.45 12.71 10.28
C LEU A 178 0.02 13.21 10.08
N GLU A 179 -0.67 12.75 9.03
CA GLU A 179 -2.07 13.11 8.78
C GLU A 179 -2.96 12.62 9.92
N HIS A 180 -2.73 11.38 10.39
CA HIS A 180 -3.46 10.85 11.54
C HIS A 180 -3.16 11.61 12.84
N ARG A 181 -1.89 11.96 13.08
CA ARG A 181 -1.51 12.85 14.20
C ARG A 181 -2.24 14.18 14.10
N GLY A 182 -2.29 14.79 12.92
CA GLY A 182 -3.01 16.03 12.65
C GLY A 182 -4.51 15.91 12.94
N LYS A 183 -5.14 14.78 12.59
CA LYS A 183 -6.55 14.49 12.93
C LYS A 183 -6.77 14.40 14.44
N LEU A 184 -5.89 13.70 15.16
CA LEU A 184 -5.98 13.55 16.61
C LEU A 184 -5.79 14.88 17.36
N ASP A 185 -4.97 15.79 16.81
CA ASP A 185 -4.66 17.10 17.43
C ASP A 185 -5.58 18.23 16.96
N GLY A 186 -6.41 18.02 15.95
CA GLY A 186 -7.13 19.10 15.29
C GLY A 186 -6.19 20.10 14.60
N ASN A 187 -5.09 19.62 14.02
CA ASN A 187 -4.07 20.42 13.34
C ASN A 187 -4.23 20.33 11.81
N PRO A 188 -4.98 21.27 11.19
CA PRO A 188 -5.24 21.24 9.74
C PRO A 188 -3.98 21.50 8.90
N ASP A 189 -2.99 22.23 9.42
CA ASP A 189 -1.75 22.53 8.69
C ASP A 189 -0.91 21.27 8.50
N LEU A 190 -0.86 20.41 9.53
CA LEU A 190 -0.16 19.13 9.44
C LEU A 190 -0.85 18.18 8.46
N ILE A 191 -2.20 18.13 8.47
CA ILE A 191 -2.99 17.36 7.50
C ILE A 191 -2.69 17.86 6.08
N LYS A 192 -2.72 19.18 5.86
CA LYS A 192 -2.46 19.79 4.56
C LYS A 192 -1.03 19.51 4.08
N PHE A 193 -0.04 19.55 4.97
CA PHE A 193 1.34 19.21 4.64
C PHE A 193 1.44 17.76 4.16
N SER A 194 0.87 16.81 4.90
CA SER A 194 0.87 15.39 4.52
C SER A 194 0.26 15.17 3.14
N GLN A 195 -0.94 15.73 2.90
CA GLN A 195 -1.63 15.63 1.62
C GLN A 195 -0.87 16.31 0.48
N THR A 196 -0.17 17.41 0.76
CA THR A 196 0.68 18.10 -0.21
C THR A 196 1.86 17.24 -0.62
N LEU A 197 2.54 16.59 0.34
CA LEU A 197 3.67 15.72 0.06
C LEU A 197 3.26 14.46 -0.74
N GLU A 198 2.12 13.84 -0.40
CA GLU A 198 1.58 12.73 -1.19
C GLU A 198 1.28 13.13 -2.63
N ARG A 199 0.63 14.28 -2.82
CA ARG A 199 0.33 14.83 -4.14
C ARG A 199 1.61 15.11 -4.94
N VAL A 200 2.62 15.71 -4.32
CA VAL A 200 3.92 15.97 -4.96
C VAL A 200 4.59 14.68 -5.44
N CYS A 201 4.51 13.60 -4.66
CA CYS A 201 5.05 12.30 -5.09
C CYS A 201 4.38 11.78 -6.36
N VAL A 202 3.05 11.79 -6.39
CA VAL A 202 2.27 11.35 -7.55
C VAL A 202 2.53 12.25 -8.75
N GLU A 203 2.46 13.57 -8.58
CA GLU A 203 2.70 14.54 -9.65
C GLU A 203 4.12 14.46 -10.23
N THR A 204 5.13 14.17 -9.40
CA THR A 204 6.52 13.99 -9.87
C THR A 204 6.65 12.77 -10.78
N VAL A 205 5.99 11.68 -10.44
CA VAL A 205 5.92 10.49 -11.31
C VAL A 205 5.12 10.81 -12.58
N GLU A 206 3.97 11.47 -12.46
CA GLU A 206 3.12 11.84 -13.59
C GLU A 206 3.80 12.84 -14.55
N SER A 207 4.74 13.67 -14.06
CA SER A 207 5.56 14.56 -14.89
C SER A 207 6.72 13.85 -15.60
N GLY A 208 6.89 12.53 -15.39
CA GLY A 208 7.88 11.70 -16.06
C GLY A 208 9.18 11.48 -15.28
N THR A 209 9.36 12.09 -14.10
CA THR A 209 10.52 11.80 -13.24
C THR A 209 10.18 10.63 -12.34
N MET A 210 10.88 9.50 -12.49
CA MET A 210 10.56 8.28 -11.74
C MET A 210 11.76 7.36 -11.54
N THR A 211 11.61 6.37 -10.66
CA THR A 211 12.61 5.32 -10.42
C THR A 211 12.47 4.16 -11.40
N LYS A 212 13.50 3.29 -11.44
CA LYS A 212 13.66 2.24 -12.46
C LYS A 212 12.51 1.24 -12.51
N ASP A 213 11.93 0.92 -11.36
CA ASP A 213 10.75 0.04 -11.26
C ASP A 213 9.57 0.61 -12.05
N LEU A 214 9.28 1.90 -11.90
CA LEU A 214 8.17 2.58 -12.56
C LEU A 214 8.40 2.76 -14.07
N ALA A 215 9.61 3.16 -14.45
CA ALA A 215 9.99 3.22 -15.86
C ALA A 215 9.89 1.84 -16.53
N GLY A 216 10.21 0.77 -15.78
CA GLY A 216 10.06 -0.61 -16.21
C GLY A 216 8.61 -0.99 -16.53
N CYS A 217 7.64 -0.46 -15.80
CA CYS A 217 6.21 -0.66 -16.11
C CYS A 217 5.83 -0.04 -17.46
N ILE A 218 6.40 1.11 -17.81
CA ILE A 218 6.05 1.86 -19.03
C ILE A 218 6.78 1.31 -20.26
N HIS A 219 8.09 1.07 -20.14
CA HIS A 219 8.98 0.81 -21.29
C HIS A 219 9.51 -0.63 -21.35
N GLY A 220 9.28 -1.44 -20.31
CA GLY A 220 9.90 -2.75 -20.12
C GLY A 220 11.30 -2.64 -19.51
N LEU A 221 11.58 -3.46 -18.49
CA LEU A 221 12.81 -3.39 -17.69
C LEU A 221 14.13 -3.56 -18.49
N THR A 222 14.07 -4.18 -19.67
CA THR A 222 15.23 -4.35 -20.56
C THR A 222 15.54 -3.13 -21.40
N ASN A 223 14.59 -2.21 -21.57
CA ASN A 223 14.69 -1.08 -22.50
C ASN A 223 14.99 0.25 -21.77
N VAL A 224 14.89 0.27 -20.44
CA VAL A 224 15.07 1.49 -19.64
C VAL A 224 16.54 1.82 -19.41
N LYS A 225 16.86 3.11 -19.43
CA LYS A 225 18.20 3.66 -19.22
C LYS A 225 18.18 4.77 -18.18
N LEU A 226 19.22 4.80 -17.35
CA LEU A 226 19.43 5.84 -16.34
C LEU A 226 19.58 7.21 -17.02
N ASN A 227 18.92 8.23 -16.48
CA ASN A 227 18.86 9.61 -16.96
C ASN A 227 18.16 9.82 -18.33
N GLU A 228 17.55 8.77 -18.88
CA GLU A 228 16.67 8.85 -20.06
C GLU A 228 15.23 8.51 -19.68
N HIS A 229 15.04 7.39 -18.98
CA HIS A 229 13.72 6.88 -18.59
C HIS A 229 13.48 6.90 -17.08
N TYR A 230 14.55 6.84 -16.30
CA TYR A 230 14.48 6.84 -14.84
C TYR A 230 15.70 7.55 -14.24
N VAL A 231 15.59 7.96 -12.98
CA VAL A 231 16.67 8.58 -12.20
C VAL A 231 17.14 7.68 -11.06
N ASN A 232 18.31 7.97 -10.51
CA ASN A 232 18.84 7.24 -9.35
C ASN A 232 18.05 7.61 -8.07
N THR A 233 18.27 6.88 -6.98
CA THR A 233 17.56 7.08 -5.70
C THR A 233 17.71 8.51 -5.16
N THR A 234 18.92 9.07 -5.19
CA THR A 234 19.21 10.41 -4.67
C THR A 234 18.57 11.49 -5.55
N ASP A 235 18.76 11.40 -6.86
CA ASP A 235 18.18 12.36 -7.82
C ASP A 235 16.65 12.37 -7.75
N PHE A 236 16.02 11.21 -7.52
CA PHE A 236 14.58 11.14 -7.32
C PHE A 236 14.13 11.83 -6.02
N LEU A 237 14.84 11.60 -4.92
CA LEU A 237 14.58 12.28 -3.64
C LEU A 237 14.78 13.79 -3.76
N ASP A 238 15.80 14.24 -4.48
CA ASP A 238 16.06 15.65 -4.74
C ASP A 238 14.98 16.29 -5.62
N ALA A 239 14.45 15.56 -6.60
CA ALA A 239 13.31 16.01 -7.39
C ALA A 239 12.05 16.18 -6.52
N ILE A 240 11.76 15.21 -5.64
CA ILE A 240 10.64 15.30 -4.69
C ILE A 240 10.84 16.50 -3.75
N LYS A 241 12.03 16.67 -3.19
CA LYS A 241 12.36 17.81 -2.32
C LYS A 241 12.13 19.14 -3.05
N THR A 242 12.67 19.28 -4.25
CA THR A 242 12.55 20.50 -5.06
C THR A 242 11.08 20.81 -5.37
N ASN A 243 10.29 19.79 -5.74
CA ASN A 243 8.88 19.96 -6.05
C ASN A 243 8.05 20.27 -4.79
N LEU A 244 8.42 19.70 -3.64
CA LEU A 244 7.81 20.02 -2.35
C LEU A 244 8.10 21.47 -1.94
N ASP A 245 9.35 21.92 -2.03
CA ASP A 245 9.74 23.30 -1.70
C ASP A 245 8.92 24.30 -2.54
N LYS A 246 8.82 24.06 -3.86
CA LYS A 246 7.95 24.84 -4.75
C LYS A 246 6.49 24.82 -4.32
N ALA A 247 5.93 23.65 -3.98
CA ALA A 247 4.54 23.52 -3.55
C ALA A 247 4.25 24.23 -2.21
N LEU A 248 5.28 24.40 -1.37
CA LEU A 248 5.22 25.12 -0.09
C LEU A 248 5.60 26.61 -0.21
N GLY A 249 5.99 27.08 -1.40
CA GLY A 249 6.42 28.47 -1.63
C GLY A 249 7.78 28.81 -1.01
N LYS A 250 8.69 27.84 -0.92
CA LYS A 250 10.05 28.00 -0.40
C LYS A 250 11.10 28.06 -1.51
#